data_AF-B2FHZ2-F1
#
_entry.id   AF-B2FHZ2-F1
#
_cell.length_a   1.000
_cell.length_b   1.000
_cell.length_c   1.000
_cell.angle_alpha   90.00
_cell.angle_beta   90.00
_cell.angle_gamma   90.00
#
_symmetry.space_group_name_H-M   'P 1'
#
loop_
_entity.id
_entity.type
_entity.pdbx_description
1 polymer ?
#
loop_
_entity_poly.entity_id
_entity_poly.type
_entity_poly.pdbx_seq_one_letter_code
_entity_poly.pdbx_strand_id
1 'polypeptide(L)'
;MNINFTLLAQALAFAGLIWIIATKIWPPLMNAIEERQQKIAEGLAAADRSQKDLAQAQEKVNEALKEARTKANEIIDQAHARANQIVDAARNEAITEATRQKELAQAEIDAAANRAREDLRKQVSALAVTGAEKLLKREIDANAHKALLDELASEI
;
A
#
# COMPACT_ATOMS: atom_id res chain seq x y z
N MET A 1 -8.83 113.30 18.62
CA MET A 1 -7.90 112.34 17.97
C MET A 1 -8.00 110.96 18.61
N ASN A 2 -9.23 110.46 18.84
CA ASN A 2 -9.46 109.24 19.64
C ASN A 2 -9.84 108.03 18.76
N ILE A 3 -10.26 108.27 17.51
CA ILE A 3 -10.69 107.24 16.56
C ILE A 3 -9.52 106.31 16.18
N ASN A 4 -8.32 106.86 15.95
CA ASN A 4 -7.15 106.05 15.59
C ASN A 4 -6.72 105.12 16.73
N PHE A 5 -6.80 105.59 17.99
CA PHE A 5 -6.48 104.75 19.15
C PHE A 5 -7.52 103.63 19.32
N THR A 6 -8.82 103.93 19.18
CA THR A 6 -9.86 102.89 19.23
C THR A 6 -9.72 101.87 18.09
N LEU A 7 -9.34 102.30 16.89
CA LEU A 7 -9.09 101.39 15.75
C LEU A 7 -7.85 100.52 15.97
N LEU A 8 -6.76 101.07 16.51
CA LEU A 8 -5.56 100.29 16.85
C LEU A 8 -5.85 99.28 17.97
N ALA A 9 -6.58 99.69 19.02
CA ALA A 9 -7.00 98.80 20.09
C ALA A 9 -7.92 97.68 19.56
N GLN A 10 -8.86 98.00 18.66
CA GLN A 10 -9.73 97.02 18.02
C GLN A 10 -8.93 96.05 17.12
N ALA A 11 -7.95 96.56 16.36
CA ALA A 11 -7.07 95.73 15.54
C ALA A 11 -6.20 94.79 16.39
N LEU A 12 -5.66 95.26 17.52
CA LEU A 12 -4.92 94.43 18.48
C LEU A 12 -5.81 93.37 19.13
N ALA A 13 -7.03 93.72 19.54
CA ALA A 13 -8.00 92.76 20.07
C ALA A 13 -8.36 91.70 19.02
N PHE A 14 -8.57 92.11 17.77
CA PHE A 14 -8.85 91.21 16.66
C PHE A 14 -7.65 90.29 16.34
N ALA A 15 -6.43 90.83 16.33
CA ALA A 15 -5.21 90.05 16.16
C ALA A 15 -4.99 89.06 17.32
N GLY A 16 -5.25 89.47 18.56
CA GLY A 16 -5.20 88.60 19.73
C GLY A 16 -6.24 87.49 19.68
N LEU A 17 -7.46 87.78 19.23
CA LEU A 17 -8.51 86.78 19.01
C LEU A 17 -8.13 85.79 17.91
N ILE A 18 -7.64 86.26 16.76
CA ILE A 18 -7.13 85.39 15.69
C ILE A 18 -5.99 84.52 16.21
N TRP A 19 -5.06 85.08 16.98
CA TRP A 19 -3.94 84.34 17.55
C TRP A 19 -4.40 83.23 18.50
N ILE A 20 -5.34 83.52 19.40
CA ILE A 20 -5.93 82.51 20.29
C ILE A 20 -6.68 81.45 19.50
N ILE A 21 -7.48 81.82 18.49
CA ILE A 21 -8.19 80.84 17.66
C ILE A 21 -7.19 79.96 16.91
N ALA A 22 -6.18 80.55 16.27
CA ALA A 22 -5.16 79.84 15.50
C ALA A 22 -4.27 78.94 16.36
N THR A 23 -3.94 79.35 17.59
CA THR A 23 -3.01 78.61 18.47
C THR A 23 -3.71 77.71 19.48
N LYS A 24 -4.93 78.03 19.94
CA LYS A 24 -5.64 77.25 20.98
C LYS A 24 -6.84 76.47 20.47
N ILE A 25 -7.55 76.95 19.46
CA ILE A 25 -8.79 76.31 18.97
C ILE A 25 -8.53 75.46 17.73
N TRP A 26 -7.69 75.94 16.81
CA TRP A 26 -7.36 75.23 15.59
C TRP A 26 -6.65 73.89 15.83
N PRO A 27 -5.66 73.79 16.75
CA PRO A 27 -4.98 72.52 17.02
C PRO A 27 -5.90 71.41 17.56
N PRO A 28 -6.73 71.61 18.62
CA PRO A 28 -7.63 70.55 19.08
C PRO A 28 -8.72 70.21 18.06
N LEU A 29 -9.15 71.17 17.24
CA LEU A 29 -10.11 70.90 16.16
C LEU A 29 -9.50 70.00 15.08
N MET A 30 -8.26 70.30 14.65
CA MET A 30 -7.55 69.48 13.66
C MET A 30 -7.24 68.09 14.23
N ASN A 31 -6.76 68.02 15.47
CA ASN A 31 -6.50 66.74 16.15
C ASN A 31 -7.75 65.87 16.22
N ALA A 32 -8.93 66.43 16.49
CA ALA A 32 -10.19 65.67 16.52
C ALA A 32 -10.61 65.14 15.14
N ILE A 33 -10.27 65.87 14.06
CA ILE A 33 -10.50 65.42 12.69
C ILE A 33 -9.50 64.33 12.32
N GLU A 34 -8.21 64.54 12.60
CA GLU A 34 -7.13 63.57 12.37
C GLU A 34 -7.36 62.27 13.14
N GLU A 35 -7.76 62.33 14.41
CA GLU A 35 -8.07 61.14 15.21
C GLU A 35 -9.21 60.32 14.58
N ARG A 36 -10.25 61.00 14.06
CA ARG A 36 -11.34 60.31 13.34
C ARG A 36 -10.88 59.73 12.01
N GLN A 37 -10.09 60.47 11.24
CA GLN A 37 -9.53 59.99 9.97
C GLN A 37 -8.63 58.79 10.20
N GLN A 38 -7.78 58.84 11.22
CA GLN A 38 -6.89 57.76 11.62
C GLN A 38 -7.68 56.53 12.05
N LYS A 39 -8.71 56.69 12.89
CA LYS A 39 -9.55 55.56 13.33
C LYS A 39 -10.31 54.89 12.17
N ILE A 40 -10.78 55.67 11.19
CA ILE A 40 -11.43 55.14 9.98
C ILE A 40 -10.40 54.44 9.08
N ALA A 41 -9.22 55.04 8.89
CA ALA A 41 -8.14 54.46 8.08
C ALA A 41 -7.60 53.17 8.69
N GLU A 42 -7.38 53.13 10.01
CA GLU A 42 -6.97 51.93 10.76
C GLU A 42 -8.05 50.86 10.71
N GLY A 43 -9.33 51.22 10.89
CA GLY A 43 -10.44 50.28 10.78
C GLY A 43 -10.58 49.66 9.38
N LEU A 44 -10.44 50.49 8.33
CA LEU A 44 -10.47 50.02 6.94
C LEU A 44 -9.25 49.15 6.61
N ALA A 45 -8.05 49.55 7.05
CA ALA A 45 -6.84 48.77 6.85
C ALA A 45 -6.87 47.45 7.63
N ALA A 46 -7.44 47.43 8.84
CA ALA A 46 -7.63 46.22 9.62
C ALA A 46 -8.66 45.27 8.96
N ALA A 47 -9.75 45.81 8.41
CA ALA A 47 -10.73 45.02 7.67
C ALA A 47 -10.14 44.41 6.39
N ASP A 48 -9.41 45.20 5.59
CA ASP A 48 -8.74 44.73 4.37
C ASP A 48 -7.67 43.68 4.67
N ARG A 49 -6.83 43.92 5.69
CA ARG A 49 -5.85 42.93 6.17
C ARG A 49 -6.54 41.65 6.65
N SER A 50 -7.59 41.76 7.46
CA SER A 50 -8.33 40.60 7.95
C SER A 50 -8.96 39.79 6.81
N GLN A 51 -9.49 40.46 5.78
CA GLN A 51 -10.06 39.79 4.62
C GLN A 51 -8.97 39.08 3.80
N LYS A 52 -7.83 39.73 3.61
CA LYS A 52 -6.67 39.15 2.93
C LYS A 52 -6.09 37.97 3.69
N ASP A 53 -5.93 38.09 5.01
CA ASP A 53 -5.43 37.03 5.88
C ASP A 53 -6.38 35.84 5.88
N LEU A 54 -7.70 36.08 5.90
CA LEU A 54 -8.72 35.03 5.78
C LEU A 54 -8.64 34.33 4.41
N ALA A 55 -8.50 35.08 3.32
CA ALA A 55 -8.36 34.52 1.98
C ALA A 55 -7.08 33.65 1.86
N GLN A 56 -5.95 34.15 2.37
CA GLN A 56 -4.69 33.40 2.40
C GLN A 56 -4.75 32.17 3.29
N ALA A 57 -5.41 32.26 4.45
CA ALA A 57 -5.61 31.12 5.34
C ALA A 57 -6.48 30.06 4.64
N GLN A 58 -7.57 30.47 3.97
CA GLN A 58 -8.43 29.57 3.23
C GLN A 58 -7.69 28.89 2.06
N GLU A 59 -6.86 29.63 1.34
CA GLU A 59 -6.02 29.10 0.27
C GLU A 59 -5.04 28.05 0.80
N LYS A 60 -4.31 28.35 1.90
CA LYS A 60 -3.40 27.40 2.55
C LYS A 60 -4.12 26.15 3.05
N VAL A 61 -5.31 26.30 3.63
CA VAL A 61 -6.13 25.16 4.08
C VAL A 61 -6.56 24.30 2.89
N ASN A 62 -7.00 24.92 1.79
CA ASN A 62 -7.39 24.21 0.58
C ASN A 62 -6.20 23.47 -0.05
N GLU A 63 -5.02 24.10 -0.08
CA GLU A 63 -3.78 23.49 -0.56
C GLU A 63 -3.36 22.31 0.31
N ALA A 64 -3.36 22.47 1.64
CA ALA A 64 -3.07 21.39 2.57
C ALA A 64 -4.06 20.22 2.46
N LEU A 65 -5.35 20.50 2.27
CA LEU A 65 -6.37 19.48 2.03
C LEU A 65 -6.15 18.75 0.70
N LYS A 66 -5.75 19.48 -0.35
CA LYS A 66 -5.43 18.89 -1.66
C LYS A 66 -4.20 17.99 -1.56
N GLU A 67 -3.12 18.45 -0.93
CA GLU A 67 -1.93 17.63 -0.68
C GLU A 67 -2.24 16.40 0.16
N ALA A 68 -3.04 16.55 1.23
CA ALA A 68 -3.45 15.43 2.07
C ALA A 68 -4.25 14.38 1.28
N ARG A 69 -5.15 14.82 0.39
CA ARG A 69 -5.90 13.92 -0.50
C ARG A 69 -5.00 13.22 -1.51
N THR A 70 -4.05 13.93 -2.12
CA THR A 70 -3.08 13.34 -3.04
C THR A 70 -2.23 12.29 -2.33
N LYS A 71 -1.66 12.61 -1.16
CA LYS A 71 -0.87 11.67 -0.35
C LYS A 71 -1.70 10.46 0.10
N ALA A 72 -2.97 10.66 0.48
CA ALA A 72 -3.86 9.56 0.84
C ALA A 72 -4.11 8.62 -0.35
N ASN A 73 -4.36 9.16 -1.54
CA ASN A 73 -4.53 8.37 -2.75
C ASN A 73 -3.24 7.62 -3.12
N GLU A 74 -2.07 8.29 -3.05
CA GLU A 74 -0.77 7.64 -3.27
C GLU A 74 -0.52 6.47 -2.31
N ILE A 75 -0.87 6.63 -1.02
CA ILE A 75 -0.74 5.55 -0.03
C ILE A 75 -1.67 4.38 -0.37
N ILE A 76 -2.91 4.66 -0.80
CA ILE A 76 -3.87 3.64 -1.20
C ILE A 76 -3.38 2.89 -2.44
N ASP A 77 -2.90 3.61 -3.46
CA ASP A 77 -2.37 3.02 -4.69
C ASP A 77 -1.13 2.17 -4.41
N GLN A 78 -0.21 2.65 -3.56
CA GLN A 78 0.95 1.88 -3.11
C GLN A 78 0.53 0.62 -2.33
N ALA A 79 -0.49 0.72 -1.47
CA ALA A 79 -1.01 -0.43 -0.74
C ALA A 79 -1.63 -1.47 -1.69
N HIS A 80 -2.41 -1.05 -2.69
CA HIS A 80 -2.96 -1.94 -3.71
C HIS A 80 -1.86 -2.58 -4.58
N ALA A 81 -0.87 -1.81 -5.02
CA ALA A 81 0.26 -2.32 -5.79
C ALA A 81 1.04 -3.37 -4.98
N ARG A 82 1.33 -3.09 -3.71
CA ARG A 82 2.01 -4.03 -2.81
C ARG A 82 1.18 -5.28 -2.52
N ALA A 83 -0.13 -5.13 -2.33
CA ALA A 83 -1.03 -6.26 -2.14
C ALA A 83 -1.04 -7.18 -3.37
N ASN A 84 -1.13 -6.61 -4.57
CA ASN A 84 -1.06 -7.38 -5.82
C ASN A 84 0.30 -8.09 -5.98
N GLN A 85 1.41 -7.41 -5.68
CA GLN A 85 2.74 -8.02 -5.69
C GLN A 85 2.86 -9.20 -4.72
N ILE A 86 2.29 -9.07 -3.51
CA ILE A 86 2.27 -10.16 -2.53
C ILE A 86 1.45 -11.34 -3.05
N VAL A 87 0.28 -11.09 -3.63
CA VAL A 87 -0.58 -12.13 -4.19
C VAL A 87 0.11 -12.83 -5.36
N ASP A 88 0.77 -12.10 -6.25
CA ASP A 88 1.46 -12.67 -7.40
C ASP A 88 2.72 -13.44 -6.98
N ALA A 89 3.47 -12.94 -6.00
CA ALA A 89 4.59 -13.67 -5.39
C ALA A 89 4.12 -14.98 -4.75
N ALA A 90 3.03 -14.93 -3.96
CA ALA A 90 2.45 -16.12 -3.33
C ALA A 90 1.93 -17.12 -4.36
N ARG A 91 1.34 -16.67 -5.47
CA ARG A 91 0.92 -17.54 -6.58
C ARG A 91 2.12 -18.22 -7.24
N ASN A 92 3.19 -17.47 -7.52
CA ASN A 92 4.39 -18.02 -8.14
C ASN A 92 5.09 -19.03 -7.22
N GLU A 93 5.17 -18.74 -5.92
CA GLU A 93 5.68 -19.66 -4.91
C GLU A 93 4.81 -20.92 -4.83
N ALA A 94 3.48 -20.78 -4.81
CA ALA A 94 2.55 -21.91 -4.81
C ALA A 94 2.69 -22.79 -6.07
N ILE A 95 2.87 -22.19 -7.26
CA ILE A 95 3.11 -22.94 -8.51
C ILE A 95 4.44 -23.68 -8.46
N THR A 96 5.48 -23.03 -7.94
CA THR A 96 6.81 -23.62 -7.80
C THR A 96 6.77 -24.82 -6.84
N GLU A 97 6.16 -24.65 -5.67
CA GLU A 97 5.99 -25.72 -4.69
C GLU A 97 5.09 -26.84 -5.19
N ALA A 98 3.99 -26.52 -5.91
CA ALA A 98 3.14 -27.53 -6.53
C ALA A 98 3.89 -28.34 -7.59
N THR A 99 4.78 -27.70 -8.36
CA THR A 99 5.61 -28.37 -9.38
C THR A 99 6.64 -29.28 -8.70
N ARG A 100 7.33 -28.78 -7.68
CA ARG A 100 8.27 -29.55 -6.86
C ARG A 100 7.60 -30.77 -6.22
N GLN A 101 6.40 -30.61 -5.66
CA GLN A 101 5.64 -31.72 -5.09
C GLN A 101 5.23 -32.75 -6.15
N LYS A 102 4.83 -32.31 -7.34
CA LYS A 102 4.51 -33.23 -8.46
C LYS A 102 5.74 -34.02 -8.92
N GLU A 103 6.89 -33.37 -9.05
CA GLU A 103 8.14 -34.03 -9.43
C GLU A 103 8.57 -35.06 -8.39
N LEU A 104 8.48 -34.72 -7.10
CA LEU A 104 8.75 -35.66 -6.01
C LEU A 104 7.78 -36.85 -6.04
N ALA A 105 6.48 -36.60 -6.19
CA ALA A 105 5.48 -37.65 -6.29
C ALA A 105 5.72 -38.56 -7.50
N GLN A 106 6.11 -37.99 -8.66
CA GLN A 106 6.43 -38.77 -9.85
C GLN A 106 7.68 -39.65 -9.63
N ALA A 107 8.72 -39.10 -9.01
CA ALA A 107 9.93 -39.86 -8.66
C ALA A 107 9.63 -41.00 -7.68
N GLU A 108 8.75 -40.77 -6.69
CA GLU A 108 8.28 -41.80 -5.77
C GLU A 108 7.47 -42.89 -6.47
N ILE A 109 6.58 -42.53 -7.41
CA ILE A 109 5.82 -43.47 -8.23
C ILE A 109 6.77 -44.32 -9.08
N ASP A 110 7.76 -43.72 -9.72
CA ASP A 110 8.72 -44.45 -10.57
C ASP A 110 9.58 -45.41 -9.73
N ALA A 111 10.03 -44.97 -8.55
CA ALA A 111 10.74 -45.83 -7.61
C ALA A 111 9.86 -46.98 -7.10
N ALA A 112 8.60 -46.72 -6.78
CA ALA A 112 7.65 -47.74 -6.37
C ALA A 112 7.35 -48.74 -7.49
N ALA A 113 7.18 -48.27 -8.73
CA ALA A 113 6.98 -49.11 -9.90
C ALA A 113 8.19 -50.01 -10.18
N ASN A 114 9.41 -49.49 -10.03
CA ASN A 114 10.63 -50.29 -10.18
C ASN A 114 10.74 -51.36 -9.10
N ARG A 115 10.47 -51.02 -7.83
CA ARG A 115 10.43 -52.02 -6.74
C ARG A 115 9.36 -53.09 -6.99
N ALA A 116 8.17 -52.71 -7.43
CA ALA A 116 7.10 -53.64 -7.76
C ALA A 116 7.47 -54.58 -8.91
N ARG A 117 8.17 -54.08 -9.95
CA ARG A 117 8.69 -54.91 -11.04
C ARG A 117 9.76 -55.89 -10.57
N GLU A 118 10.68 -55.45 -9.72
CA GLU A 118 11.71 -56.33 -9.14
C GLU A 118 11.10 -57.43 -8.29
N ASP A 119 10.10 -57.10 -7.47
CA ASP A 119 9.39 -58.07 -6.65
C ASP A 119 8.59 -59.05 -7.51
N LEU A 120 7.87 -58.56 -8.52
CA LEU A 120 7.16 -59.40 -9.48
C LEU A 120 8.13 -60.35 -10.21
N ARG A 121 9.32 -59.87 -10.60
CA ARG A 121 10.35 -60.73 -11.22
C ARG A 121 10.79 -61.85 -10.29
N LYS A 122 11.01 -61.56 -9.00
CA LYS A 122 11.35 -62.58 -8.00
C LYS A 122 10.22 -63.60 -7.83
N GLN A 123 8.97 -63.14 -7.74
CA GLN A 123 7.80 -64.01 -7.63
C GLN A 123 7.63 -64.90 -8.86
N VAL A 124 7.80 -64.35 -10.06
CA VAL A 124 7.74 -65.12 -11.33
C VAL A 124 8.87 -66.14 -11.41
N SER A 125 10.11 -65.78 -11.04
CA SER A 125 11.22 -66.73 -10.99
C SER A 125 10.96 -67.86 -10.00
N ALA A 126 10.46 -67.56 -8.81
CA ALA A 126 10.10 -68.58 -7.81
C ALA A 126 8.97 -69.49 -8.30
N LEU A 127 7.96 -68.93 -8.97
CA LEU A 127 6.87 -69.69 -9.56
C LEU A 127 7.34 -70.57 -10.74
N ALA A 128 8.25 -70.07 -11.57
CA ALA A 128 8.84 -70.81 -12.68
C ALA A 128 9.66 -72.01 -12.18
N VAL A 129 10.48 -71.83 -11.13
CA VAL A 129 11.21 -72.94 -10.48
C VAL A 129 10.24 -73.95 -9.90
N THR A 130 9.23 -73.50 -9.15
CA THR A 130 8.20 -74.39 -8.58
C THR A 130 7.42 -75.15 -9.66
N GLY A 131 7.11 -74.49 -10.79
CA GLY A 131 6.44 -75.09 -11.93
C GLY A 131 7.32 -76.12 -12.64
N ALA A 132 8.60 -75.82 -12.84
CA ALA A 132 9.58 -76.74 -13.41
C ALA A 132 9.81 -77.96 -12.51
N GLU A 133 9.93 -77.78 -11.18
CA GLU A 133 10.03 -78.89 -10.23
C GLU A 133 8.81 -79.82 -10.29
N LYS A 134 7.59 -79.27 -10.40
CA LYS A 134 6.37 -80.07 -10.55
C LYS A 134 6.32 -80.81 -11.88
N LEU A 135 6.73 -80.18 -12.97
CA LEU A 135 6.77 -80.82 -14.30
C LEU A 135 7.81 -81.94 -14.33
N LEU A 136 9.01 -81.71 -13.82
CA LEU A 136 10.09 -82.69 -13.73
C LEU A 136 9.68 -83.89 -12.87
N LYS A 137 9.07 -83.65 -11.70
CA LYS A 137 8.50 -84.74 -10.87
C LYS A 137 7.50 -85.59 -11.65
N ARG A 138 6.63 -84.98 -12.46
CA ARG A 138 5.64 -85.70 -13.27
C ARG A 138 6.26 -86.49 -14.42
N GLU A 139 7.26 -85.96 -15.11
CA GLU A 139 7.96 -86.69 -16.17
C GLU A 139 8.85 -87.81 -15.63
N ILE A 140 9.53 -87.59 -14.50
CA ILE A 140 10.28 -88.65 -13.82
C ILE A 140 9.34 -89.76 -13.37
N ASP A 141 8.17 -89.43 -12.81
CA ASP A 141 7.19 -90.45 -12.39
C ASP A 141 6.60 -91.20 -13.58
N ALA A 142 6.31 -90.52 -14.70
CA ALA A 142 5.86 -91.17 -15.93
C ALA A 142 6.92 -92.11 -16.55
N ASN A 143 8.20 -91.70 -16.55
CA ASN A 143 9.30 -92.52 -17.03
C ASN A 143 9.63 -93.67 -16.05
N ALA A 144 9.55 -93.42 -14.74
CA ALA A 144 9.72 -94.44 -13.71
C ALA A 144 8.58 -95.46 -13.75
N HIS A 145 7.34 -95.03 -13.95
CA HIS A 145 6.20 -95.91 -14.17
C HIS A 145 6.38 -96.75 -15.43
N LYS A 146 6.90 -96.17 -16.53
CA LYS A 146 7.19 -96.93 -17.75
C LYS A 146 8.30 -97.97 -17.52
N ALA A 147 9.36 -97.62 -16.81
CA ALA A 147 10.44 -98.56 -16.48
C ALA A 147 9.92 -99.73 -15.62
N LEU A 148 9.06 -99.47 -14.64
CA LEU A 148 8.42 -100.51 -13.83
C LEU A 148 7.47 -101.39 -14.66
N LEU A 149 6.75 -100.81 -15.63
CA LEU A 149 5.90 -101.57 -16.55
C LEU A 149 6.72 -102.46 -17.51
N ASP A 150 7.83 -101.96 -18.02
CA ASP A 150 8.73 -102.71 -18.89
C ASP A 150 9.44 -103.86 -18.13
N GLU A 151 9.82 -103.64 -16.86
CA GLU A 151 10.41 -104.68 -15.99
C GLU A 151 9.38 -105.76 -15.64
N LEU A 152 8.15 -105.40 -15.29
CA LEU A 152 7.04 -106.34 -15.09
C LEU A 152 6.69 -107.14 -16.36
N ALA A 153 6.78 -106.53 -17.54
CA ALA A 153 6.54 -107.22 -18.80
C ALA A 153 7.65 -108.23 -19.17
N SER A 154 8.85 -108.09 -18.58
CA SER A 154 9.98 -109.00 -18.81
C SER A 154 10.00 -110.22 -17.88
N GLU A 155 9.20 -110.22 -16.81
CA GLU A 155 9.05 -111.34 -15.87
C GLU A 155 7.92 -112.32 -16.24
N ILE A 156 7.22 -112.10 -17.36
CA ILE A 156 6.23 -113.03 -17.96
C ILE A 156 6.84 -113.69 -19.19
#